data_AF-A0A496XB72-F1
#
_entry.id   AF-A0A496XB72-F1
#
_cell.length_a   1.000
_cell.length_b   1.000
_cell.length_c   1.000
_cell.angle_alpha   90.00
_cell.angle_beta   90.00
_cell.angle_gamma   90.00
#
_symmetry.space_group_name_H-M   'P 1'
#
loop_
_entity.id
_entity.type
_entity.pdbx_description
1 polymer ?
#
loop_
_entity_poly.entity_id
_entity_poly.type
_entity_poly.pdbx_seq_one_letter_code
_entity_poly.pdbx_strand_id
1 'polypeptide(L)'
;FYREYEAANPEFQWEYRYPMEEPGTANLSIANNHVGQRFDCLSLAIEMPFKDNVNAPDPHRGWSTKRSMNLGASLLEPVLAVLDELGCNN
;
A
#
# COMPACT_ATOMS: atom_id res chain seq x y z
N PHE A 1 -2.77 0.34 9.55
CA PHE A 1 -1.77 0.37 8.47
C PHE A 1 -1.93 1.60 7.57
N TYR A 2 -2.99 1.71 6.74
CA TYR A 2 -3.12 2.80 5.75
C TYR A 2 -3.00 4.21 6.35
N ARG A 3 -3.70 4.48 7.46
CA ARG A 3 -3.59 5.76 8.18
C ARG A 3 -2.15 6.10 8.57
N GLU A 4 -1.41 5.12 9.08
CA GLU A 4 -0.02 5.30 9.49
C GLU A 4 0.88 5.52 8.27
N TYR A 5 0.53 4.95 7.12
CA TYR A 5 1.29 5.14 5.89
C TYR A 5 1.06 6.54 5.29
N GLU A 6 -0.18 7.04 5.31
CA GLU A 6 -0.50 8.42 4.92
C GLU A 6 0.24 9.43 5.82
N ALA A 7 0.36 9.14 7.12
CA ALA A 7 1.13 9.97 8.05
C ALA A 7 2.64 9.91 7.79
N ALA A 8 3.17 8.73 7.43
CA ALA A 8 4.60 8.54 7.16
C ALA A 8 5.05 9.11 5.81
N ASN A 9 4.16 9.14 4.80
CA ASN A 9 4.51 9.63 3.48
C ASN A 9 3.32 10.30 2.77
N PRO A 10 3.40 11.61 2.45
CA PRO A 10 2.34 12.33 1.74
C PRO A 10 2.12 11.86 0.29
N GLU A 11 3.02 11.03 -0.25
CA GLU A 11 2.86 10.38 -1.55
C GLU A 11 1.88 9.22 -1.52
N PHE A 12 1.64 8.62 -0.34
CA PHE A 12 0.65 7.58 -0.15
C PHE A 12 -0.73 8.21 0.13
N GLN A 13 -1.78 7.59 -0.42
CA GLN A 13 -3.16 8.03 -0.22
C GLN A 13 -4.13 6.84 -0.36
N TRP A 14 -5.29 6.91 0.29
CA TRP A 14 -6.34 5.88 0.22
C TRP A 14 -7.58 6.27 -0.60
N GLU A 15 -7.79 7.56 -0.88
CA GLU A 15 -9.00 8.07 -1.51
C GLU A 15 -9.26 7.49 -2.91
N TYR A 16 -8.26 7.56 -3.80
CA TYR A 16 -8.32 7.11 -5.19
C TYR A 16 -7.71 5.72 -5.33
N ARG A 17 -8.55 4.72 -5.59
CA ARG A 17 -8.16 3.30 -5.65
C ARG A 17 -9.05 2.53 -6.63
N TYR A 18 -8.63 1.30 -6.97
CA TYR A 18 -9.52 0.36 -7.64
C TYR A 18 -10.77 0.08 -6.78
N PRO A 19 -11.93 -0.22 -7.39
CA PRO A 19 -13.12 -0.61 -6.64
C PRO A 19 -12.82 -1.80 -5.71
N MET A 20 -13.41 -1.77 -4.52
CA MET A 20 -13.30 -2.90 -3.59
C MET A 20 -14.09 -4.08 -4.15
N GLU A 21 -13.53 -5.29 -4.00
CA GLU A 21 -14.26 -6.52 -4.27
C GLU A 21 -15.29 -6.78 -3.15
N GLU A 22 -16.42 -7.37 -3.49
CA GLU A 22 -17.43 -7.78 -2.51
C GLU A 22 -16.91 -8.98 -1.68
N PRO A 23 -17.44 -9.18 -0.46
CA PRO A 23 -17.04 -10.32 0.37
C PRO A 23 -17.18 -11.66 -0.37
N GLY A 24 -16.09 -12.43 -0.44
CA GLY A 24 -16.07 -13.76 -1.08
C GLY A 24 -16.01 -13.75 -2.61
N THR A 25 -15.94 -12.60 -3.27
CA THR A 25 -15.85 -12.52 -4.74
C THR A 25 -14.42 -12.28 -5.26
N ALA A 26 -13.44 -12.24 -4.37
CA ALA A 26 -12.06 -11.92 -4.71
C ALA A 26 -11.42 -12.96 -5.63
N ASN A 27 -10.72 -12.51 -6.68
CA ASN A 27 -9.99 -13.43 -7.56
C ASN A 27 -8.70 -13.94 -6.89
N LEU A 28 -8.70 -15.23 -6.49
CA LEU A 28 -7.56 -15.87 -5.81
C LEU A 28 -6.39 -16.26 -6.72
N SER A 29 -6.44 -15.94 -8.01
CA SER A 29 -5.23 -15.97 -8.86
C SER A 29 -4.36 -14.72 -8.68
N ILE A 30 -4.89 -13.67 -8.04
CA ILE A 30 -4.13 -12.45 -7.72
C ILE A 30 -3.34 -12.66 -6.42
N ALA A 31 -2.06 -12.28 -6.43
CA ALA A 31 -1.11 -12.61 -5.37
C ALA A 31 -1.56 -12.14 -3.97
N ASN A 32 -1.96 -10.88 -3.81
CA ASN A 32 -2.35 -10.35 -2.49
C ASN A 32 -3.63 -11.01 -1.97
N ASN A 33 -4.60 -11.31 -2.84
CA ASN A 33 -5.82 -12.02 -2.48
C ASN A 33 -5.52 -13.46 -2.03
N HIS A 34 -4.70 -14.18 -2.81
CA HIS A 34 -4.28 -15.55 -2.47
C HIS A 34 -3.55 -15.61 -1.14
N VAL A 35 -2.54 -14.75 -0.94
CA VAL A 35 -1.73 -14.71 0.29
C VAL A 35 -2.61 -14.34 1.49
N GLY A 36 -3.43 -13.29 1.37
CA GLY A 36 -4.31 -12.85 2.45
C GLY A 36 -5.28 -13.93 2.90
N GLN A 37 -5.94 -14.62 1.95
CA GLN A 37 -6.84 -15.73 2.30
C GLN A 37 -6.10 -16.95 2.84
N ARG A 38 -4.94 -17.30 2.29
CA ARG A 38 -4.22 -18.54 2.66
C ARG A 38 -3.60 -18.46 4.05
N PHE A 39 -3.14 -17.27 4.44
CA PHE A 39 -2.36 -17.07 5.67
C PHE A 39 -3.07 -16.21 6.72
N ASP A 40 -4.29 -15.75 6.44
CA ASP A 40 -5.08 -14.89 7.33
C ASP A 40 -4.25 -13.69 7.84
N CYS A 41 -3.59 -13.00 6.91
CA CYS A 41 -2.64 -11.94 7.22
C CYS A 41 -2.95 -10.65 6.46
N LEU A 42 -2.40 -9.54 6.94
CA LEU A 42 -2.38 -8.29 6.16
C LEU A 42 -1.63 -8.55 4.84
N SER A 43 -2.32 -8.34 3.71
CA SER A 43 -1.79 -8.63 2.38
C SER A 43 -2.32 -7.60 1.38
N LEU A 44 -1.42 -6.80 0.80
CA LEU A 44 -1.75 -5.60 0.05
C LEU A 44 -0.97 -5.54 -1.28
N ALA A 45 -1.58 -4.94 -2.30
CA ALA A 45 -0.86 -4.44 -3.47
C ALA A 45 -0.57 -2.94 -3.28
N ILE A 46 0.65 -2.52 -3.57
CA ILE A 46 1.04 -1.10 -3.57
C ILE A 46 1.26 -0.69 -5.00
N GLU A 47 0.45 0.27 -5.46
CA GLU A 47 0.48 0.78 -6.81
C GLU A 47 1.16 2.15 -6.85
N MET A 48 1.97 2.38 -7.88
CA MET A 48 2.63 3.66 -8.13
C MET A 48 2.21 4.19 -9.51
N PRO A 49 1.98 5.51 -9.65
CA PRO A 49 1.57 6.05 -10.93
C PRO A 49 2.72 6.01 -11.94
N PHE A 50 2.42 5.58 -13.18
CA PHE A 50 3.36 5.78 -14.31
C PHE A 50 3.50 7.26 -14.70
N LYS A 51 2.46 8.07 -14.45
CA LYS A 51 2.44 9.51 -14.75
C LYS A 51 3.08 10.29 -13.59
N ASP A 52 2.27 10.68 -12.63
CA ASP A 52 2.66 11.48 -11.48
C ASP A 52 1.63 11.32 -10.36
N ASN A 53 2.00 11.66 -9.14
CA ASN A 53 1.05 11.87 -8.05
C ASN A 53 0.37 13.22 -8.23
N VAL A 54 -0.95 13.22 -8.46
CA VAL A 54 -1.75 14.43 -8.65
C VAL A 54 -1.74 15.32 -7.38
N ASN A 55 -1.58 14.72 -6.20
CA ASN A 55 -1.57 15.45 -4.92
C ASN A 55 -0.22 16.12 -4.62
N ALA A 56 0.85 15.70 -5.31
CA ALA A 56 2.20 16.24 -5.17
C ALA A 56 2.95 16.15 -6.51
N PRO A 57 2.56 16.97 -7.51
CA PRO A 57 3.12 16.84 -8.86
C PRO A 57 4.56 17.37 -8.93
N ASP A 58 5.41 16.68 -9.67
CA ASP A 58 6.72 17.16 -10.11
C ASP A 58 6.67 17.37 -11.64
N PRO A 59 6.54 18.63 -12.12
CA PRO A 59 6.38 18.89 -13.55
C PRO A 59 7.63 18.56 -14.39
N HIS A 60 8.79 18.33 -13.76
CA HIS A 60 10.02 18.02 -14.46
C HIS A 60 10.26 16.52 -14.57
N ARG A 61 9.85 15.75 -13.56
CA ARG A 61 10.19 14.33 -13.45
C ARG A 61 8.99 13.39 -13.32
N GLY A 62 7.81 13.91 -13.05
CA GLY A 62 6.64 13.13 -12.70
C GLY A 62 6.90 12.22 -11.50
N TRP A 63 6.26 11.06 -11.50
CA TRP A 63 6.68 9.96 -10.64
C TRP A 63 8.04 9.45 -11.10
N SER A 64 8.94 9.15 -10.16
CA SER A 64 10.33 8.83 -10.48
C SER A 64 10.89 7.74 -9.59
N THR A 65 12.02 7.16 -10.00
CA THR A 65 12.75 6.13 -9.23
C THR A 65 13.07 6.62 -7.81
N LYS A 66 13.46 7.88 -7.65
CA LYS A 66 13.74 8.46 -6.33
C LYS A 66 12.50 8.51 -5.44
N ARG A 67 11.33 8.81 -6.01
CA ARG A 67 10.05 8.82 -5.28
C ARG A 67 9.60 7.41 -4.92
N SER A 68 9.75 6.44 -5.83
CA SER A 68 9.56 5.02 -5.52
C SER A 68 10.46 4.54 -4.37
N MET A 69 11.74 4.91 -4.38
CA MET A 69 12.67 4.53 -3.30
C MET A 69 12.27 5.16 -1.96
N ASN A 70 11.87 6.44 -1.96
CA ASN A 70 11.41 7.11 -0.75
C ASN A 70 10.10 6.50 -0.23
N LEU A 71 9.16 6.15 -1.12
CA LEU A 71 7.93 5.45 -0.78
C LEU A 71 8.24 4.08 -0.14
N GLY A 72 9.09 3.29 -0.77
CA GLY A 72 9.53 1.99 -0.23
C GLY A 72 10.24 2.11 1.12
N ALA A 73 11.08 3.13 1.33
CA ALA A 73 11.72 3.36 2.62
C ALA A 73 10.70 3.73 3.71
N SER A 74 9.73 4.60 3.38
CA SER A 74 8.70 5.03 4.33
C SER A 74 7.71 3.93 4.72
N LEU A 75 7.63 2.83 3.96
CA LEU A 75 6.77 1.68 4.28
C LEU A 75 7.16 0.99 5.60
N LEU A 76 8.40 1.15 6.06
CA LEU A 76 8.84 0.56 7.33
C LEU A 76 8.09 1.17 8.54
N GLU A 77 7.73 2.46 8.46
CA GLU A 77 7.01 3.17 9.52
C GLU A 77 5.61 2.58 9.81
N PRO A 78 4.70 2.45 8.82
CA PRO A 78 3.39 1.86 9.05
C PRO A 78 3.47 0.37 9.39
N VAL A 79 4.47 -0.37 8.90
CA VAL A 79 4.69 -1.78 9.30
C VAL A 79 5.03 -1.85 10.79
N LEU A 80 5.99 -1.03 11.24
CA LEU A 80 6.37 -0.95 12.65
C LEU A 80 5.17 -0.55 13.52
N ALA A 81 4.39 0.44 13.09
CA ALA A 81 3.25 0.96 13.83
C ALA A 81 2.14 -0.05 14.09
N VAL A 82 1.97 -1.06 13.22
CA VAL A 82 0.97 -2.12 13.40
C VAL A 82 1.57 -3.46 13.80
N LEU A 83 2.89 -3.55 13.99
CA LEU A 83 3.57 -4.83 14.14
C LEU A 83 2.98 -5.69 15.27
N ASP A 84 2.65 -5.06 16.40
CA ASP A 84 2.04 -5.71 17.56
C ASP A 84 0.57 -6.13 17.32
N GLU A 85 -0.12 -5.47 16.37
CA GLU A 85 -1.49 -5.80 15.96
C GLU A 85 -1.55 -6.92 14.92
N LEU A 86 -0.47 -7.12 14.15
CA LEU A 86 -0.41 -8.07 13.03
C LEU A 86 -0.33 -9.55 13.47
N GLY A 87 -0.15 -9.80 14.76
CA GLY A 87 -0.33 -11.13 15.34
C GLY A 87 0.76 -12.14 14.96
N CYS A 88 1.62 -12.44 15.92
CA CYS A 88 2.10 -13.79 16.18
C CYS A 88 1.73 -14.13 17.63
N ASN A 89 0.43 -14.18 17.94
CA ASN A 89 -0.03 -14.68 19.23
C ASN A 89 -0.15 -16.20 19.11
N ASN A 90 0.83 -16.91 19.68
CA ASN A 90 0.66 -18.30 20.14
C ASN A 90 -0.32 -18.33 21.32
#